data_AF-A0A2H0NEX7-F1
#
_entry.id   AF-A0A2H0NEX7-F1
#
_cell.length_a   1.000
_cell.length_b   1.000
_cell.length_c   1.000
_cell.angle_alpha   90.00
_cell.angle_beta   90.00
_cell.angle_gamma   90.00
#
_symmetry.space_group_name_H-M   'P 1'
#
loop_
_entity.id
_entity.type
_entity.pdbx_description
1 polymer ?
#
loop_
_entity_poly.entity_id
_entity_poly.type
_entity_poly.pdbx_seq_one_letter_code
_entity_poly.pdbx_strand_id
1 'polypeptide(L)'
;NNIYITILKEKTGESNTTNISITPLNGFNSPVTLSVQNQSPSLPSGSVVSFSPGGGTSQTLNSPYAGGSDFKVSIGPGLTSSQQYTLTVQGVDGGLINTTDVILNVLVKNPGWQEI
;
A
#
# COMPACT_ATOMS: atom_id res chain seq x y z
N ASN A 1 -3.85 8.60 -2.79
CA ASN A 1 -3.12 7.74 -3.77
C ASN A 1 -3.93 6.49 -4.00
N ASN A 2 -4.25 6.11 -5.24
CA ASN A 2 -5.08 4.92 -5.49
C ASN A 2 -4.25 3.82 -6.16
N ILE A 3 -4.43 2.60 -5.68
CA ILE A 3 -3.89 1.39 -6.28
C ILE A 3 -5.04 0.42 -6.56
N TYR A 4 -4.82 -0.45 -7.54
CA TYR A 4 -5.80 -1.33 -8.13
C TYR A 4 -5.20 -2.71 -8.29
N ILE A 5 -6.03 -3.71 -8.06
CA ILE A 5 -5.69 -5.11 -8.23
C ILE A 5 -6.93 -5.84 -8.79
N THR A 6 -6.70 -6.72 -9.76
CA THR A 6 -7.72 -7.64 -10.26
C THR A 6 -7.28 -9.07 -9.97
N ILE A 7 -8.10 -9.81 -9.24
CA ILE A 7 -7.84 -11.21 -8.91
C ILE A 7 -8.99 -12.10 -9.37
N LEU A 8 -8.71 -13.37 -9.61
CA LEU A 8 -9.75 -14.38 -9.66
C LEU A 8 -10.22 -14.69 -8.22
N LYS A 9 -11.48 -15.10 -8.07
CA LYS A 9 -12.05 -15.51 -6.79
C LYS A 9 -11.12 -16.48 -6.05
N GLU A 10 -10.87 -16.19 -4.78
CA GLU A 10 -10.01 -16.96 -3.86
C GLU A 10 -8.52 -17.07 -4.26
N LYS A 11 -8.07 -16.32 -5.28
CA LYS A 11 -6.66 -16.28 -5.71
C LYS A 11 -5.92 -15.07 -5.14
N THR A 12 -4.60 -15.13 -5.21
CA THR A 12 -3.71 -14.01 -4.90
C THR A 12 -3.60 -13.05 -6.07
N GLY A 13 -3.08 -11.86 -5.80
CA GLY A 13 -2.62 -10.95 -6.85
C GLY A 13 -1.82 -9.80 -6.29
N GLU A 14 -1.34 -8.93 -7.17
CA GLU A 14 -0.50 -7.80 -6.82
C GLU A 14 -1.10 -6.50 -7.38
N SER A 15 -1.04 -5.43 -6.60
CA SER A 15 -1.47 -4.11 -7.04
C SER A 15 -0.48 -3.49 -8.02
N ASN A 16 -0.94 -2.49 -8.77
CA ASN A 16 0.01 -1.55 -9.39
C ASN A 16 0.84 -0.83 -8.32
N THR A 17 2.02 -0.37 -8.73
CA THR A 17 2.89 0.48 -7.91
C THR A 17 2.35 1.91 -7.87
N THR A 18 2.43 2.53 -6.70
CA THR A 18 2.27 3.98 -6.52
C THR A 18 3.49 4.53 -5.80
N ASN A 19 3.86 5.77 -6.04
CA ASN A 19 5.01 6.38 -5.37
C ASN A 19 4.53 7.29 -4.23
N ILE A 20 5.09 7.11 -3.04
CA ILE A 20 4.87 7.96 -1.88
C ILE A 20 6.09 8.83 -1.72
N SER A 21 5.93 10.13 -2.01
CA SER A 21 7.00 11.11 -1.93
C SER A 21 6.83 12.02 -0.72
N ILE A 22 7.95 12.60 -0.30
CA ILE A 22 8.00 13.62 0.76
C ILE A 22 8.42 14.91 0.09
N THR A 23 7.62 15.96 0.28
CA THR A 23 8.00 17.32 -0.13
C THR A 23 8.50 18.06 1.11
N PRO A 24 9.82 18.24 1.28
CA PRO A 24 10.35 18.99 2.40
C PRO A 24 9.94 20.47 2.29
N LEU A 25 9.51 21.06 3.41
CA LEU A 25 9.20 22.48 3.52
C LEU A 25 10.25 23.16 4.41
N ASN A 26 10.59 24.41 4.11
CA ASN A 26 11.49 25.24 4.94
C ASN A 26 12.89 24.63 5.22
N GLY A 27 13.46 23.89 4.26
CA GLY A 27 14.80 23.30 4.43
C GLY A 27 14.85 22.03 5.26
N PHE A 28 13.70 21.41 5.52
CA PHE A 28 13.59 20.10 6.17
C PHE A 28 14.48 19.04 5.51
N ASN A 29 15.35 18.41 6.31
CA ASN A 29 16.35 17.45 5.83
C ASN A 29 16.56 16.21 6.74
N SER A 30 15.72 16.01 7.76
CA SER A 30 15.79 14.87 8.66
C SER A 30 15.19 13.59 8.05
N PRO A 31 15.70 12.38 8.35
CA PRO A 31 15.13 11.13 7.83
C PRO A 31 13.68 10.91 8.26
N VAL A 32 12.80 10.56 7.33
CA VAL A 32 11.39 10.25 7.63
C VAL A 32 11.17 8.76 7.52
N THR A 33 10.55 8.17 8.55
CA THR A 33 10.14 6.76 8.53
C THR A 33 8.68 6.65 8.14
N LEU A 34 8.42 6.04 6.99
CA LEU A 34 7.10 5.67 6.49
C LEU A 34 6.71 4.30 7.06
N SER A 35 5.45 4.14 7.47
CA SER A 35 4.90 2.87 7.93
C SER A 35 3.39 2.81 7.72
N VAL A 36 2.81 1.61 7.55
CA VAL A 36 1.34 1.46 7.50
C VAL A 36 0.81 1.23 8.92
N GLN A 37 -0.03 2.16 9.39
CA GLN A 37 -0.58 2.13 10.75
C GLN A 37 -1.97 1.51 10.81
N ASN A 38 -2.77 1.69 9.76
CA ASN A 38 -4.14 1.22 9.73
C ASN A 38 -4.50 0.63 8.36
N GLN A 39 -5.34 -0.39 8.39
CA GLN A 39 -5.88 -1.07 7.21
C GLN A 39 -7.36 -1.32 7.48
N SER A 40 -8.23 -0.61 6.77
CA SER A 40 -9.68 -0.69 6.98
C SER A 40 -10.42 -0.97 5.67
N PRO A 41 -11.13 -2.11 5.55
CA PRO A 41 -11.16 -3.23 6.49
C PRO A 41 -9.79 -3.94 6.59
N SER A 42 -9.63 -4.89 7.51
CA SER A 42 -8.38 -5.67 7.60
C SER A 42 -8.13 -6.43 6.31
N LEU A 43 -6.88 -6.41 5.83
CA LEU A 43 -6.50 -7.18 4.65
C LEU A 43 -6.65 -8.69 4.92
N PRO A 44 -6.96 -9.50 3.88
CA PRO A 44 -7.01 -10.95 3.99
C PRO A 44 -5.70 -11.54 4.50
N SER A 45 -5.75 -12.69 5.18
CA SER A 45 -4.55 -13.38 5.66
C SER A 45 -3.58 -13.69 4.51
N GLY A 46 -2.29 -13.45 4.72
CA GLY A 46 -1.26 -13.65 3.70
C GLY A 46 -1.12 -12.50 2.71
N SER A 47 -1.87 -11.41 2.88
CA SER A 47 -1.61 -10.16 2.16
C SER A 47 -0.32 -9.52 2.67
N VAL A 48 0.47 -8.92 1.76
CA VAL A 48 1.73 -8.26 2.08
C VAL A 48 1.66 -6.81 1.60
N VAL A 49 2.02 -5.89 2.48
CA VAL A 49 2.22 -4.48 2.14
C VAL A 49 3.72 -4.23 2.08
N SER A 50 4.19 -3.61 1.01
CA SER A 50 5.62 -3.37 0.81
C SER A 50 5.92 -1.95 0.35
N PHE A 51 6.96 -1.40 0.96
CA PHE A 51 7.69 -0.23 0.50
C PHE A 51 8.98 -0.68 -0.16
N SER A 52 9.38 -0.06 -1.26
CA SER A 52 10.66 -0.30 -1.95
C SER A 52 11.50 0.99 -1.91
N PRO A 53 12.84 0.88 -1.72
CA PRO A 53 13.67 -0.33 -1.74
C PRO A 53 13.69 -1.23 -0.48
N GLY A 54 13.01 -0.86 0.61
CA GLY A 54 13.13 -1.50 1.93
C GLY A 54 12.51 -2.89 2.07
N GLY A 55 11.65 -3.29 1.12
CA GLY A 55 11.04 -4.63 1.03
C GLY A 55 10.03 -4.98 2.12
N GLY A 56 9.68 -4.05 3.02
CA GLY A 56 8.84 -4.32 4.20
C GLY A 56 7.69 -3.32 4.38
N THR A 57 6.99 -3.40 5.51
CA THR A 57 5.87 -2.51 5.87
C THR A 57 6.31 -1.14 6.38
N SER A 58 7.62 -0.89 6.42
CA SER A 58 8.24 0.36 6.82
C SER A 58 9.44 0.69 5.94
N GLN A 59 9.66 1.98 5.69
CA GLN A 59 10.78 2.50 4.90
C GLN A 59 11.24 3.83 5.45
N THR A 60 12.55 3.99 5.64
CA THR A 60 13.14 5.30 5.96
C THR A 60 13.61 5.99 4.68
N LEU A 61 13.16 7.22 4.45
CA LEU A 61 13.60 8.08 3.37
C LEU A 61 14.54 9.15 3.92
N ASN A 62 15.74 9.23 3.36
CA ASN A 62 16.74 10.23 3.72
C ASN A 62 16.62 11.45 2.81
N SER A 63 16.96 12.63 3.34
CA SER A 63 17.05 13.86 2.54
C SER A 63 18.04 13.68 1.38
N PRO A 64 17.76 14.21 0.16
CA PRO A 64 16.67 15.13 -0.20
C PRO A 64 15.32 14.45 -0.54
N TYR A 65 15.09 13.22 -0.08
CA TYR A 65 13.90 12.39 -0.36
C TYR A 65 13.67 12.14 -1.85
N ALA A 66 14.71 12.31 -2.67
CA ALA A 66 14.66 12.15 -4.11
C ALA A 66 14.23 10.71 -4.46
N GLY A 67 13.15 10.60 -5.24
CA GLY A 67 12.59 9.33 -5.69
C GLY A 67 11.48 8.74 -4.82
N GLY A 68 11.22 9.29 -3.62
CA GLY A 68 10.16 8.79 -2.73
C GLY A 68 10.35 7.30 -2.37
N SER A 69 9.24 6.62 -2.06
CA SER A 69 9.19 5.17 -1.88
C SER A 69 8.07 4.58 -2.72
N ASP A 70 8.39 3.53 -3.46
CA ASP A 70 7.39 2.76 -4.20
C ASP A 70 6.59 1.90 -3.23
N PHE A 71 5.27 1.98 -3.33
CA PHE A 71 4.32 1.30 -2.48
C PHE A 71 3.48 0.32 -3.30
N LYS A 72 3.39 -0.92 -2.81
CA LYS A 72 2.62 -2.00 -3.41
C LYS A 72 1.92 -2.83 -2.34
N VAL A 73 0.83 -3.48 -2.75
CA VAL A 73 0.12 -4.43 -1.91
C VAL A 73 -0.12 -5.70 -2.70
N SER A 74 0.28 -6.84 -2.14
CA SER A 74 -0.19 -8.14 -2.59
C SER A 74 -1.34 -8.60 -1.69
N ILE A 75 -2.35 -9.17 -2.32
CA ILE A 75 -3.51 -9.71 -1.64
C ILE A 75 -3.35 -11.22 -1.52
N GLY A 76 -3.57 -11.72 -0.31
CA GLY A 76 -3.61 -13.15 0.00
C GLY A 76 -4.84 -13.84 -0.60
N PRO A 77 -4.87 -15.19 -0.64
CA PRO A 77 -6.03 -15.94 -1.10
C PRO A 77 -7.23 -15.75 -0.16
N GLY A 78 -8.42 -16.12 -0.63
CA GLY A 78 -9.64 -16.15 0.19
C GLY A 78 -10.60 -14.97 0.01
N LEU A 79 -10.28 -13.99 -0.84
CA LEU A 79 -11.26 -12.97 -1.22
C LEU A 79 -12.30 -13.51 -2.19
N THR A 80 -13.57 -13.34 -1.80
CA THR A 80 -14.73 -13.84 -2.55
C THR A 80 -15.51 -12.73 -3.24
N SER A 81 -15.34 -11.47 -2.83
CA SER A 81 -16.02 -10.30 -3.38
C SER A 81 -15.06 -9.11 -3.54
N SER A 82 -15.34 -8.26 -4.52
CA SER A 82 -14.64 -7.00 -4.72
C SER A 82 -14.83 -6.09 -3.50
N GLN A 83 -13.75 -5.42 -3.08
CA GLN A 83 -13.75 -4.59 -1.89
C GLN A 83 -12.70 -3.48 -2.01
N GLN A 84 -12.98 -2.36 -1.36
CA GLN A 84 -12.02 -1.27 -1.19
C GLN A 84 -11.41 -1.31 0.21
N TYR A 85 -10.11 -1.03 0.29
CA TYR A 85 -9.32 -0.95 1.51
C TYR A 85 -8.67 0.43 1.61
N THR A 86 -8.78 1.06 2.77
CA THR A 86 -8.07 2.29 3.10
C THR A 86 -6.85 1.93 3.93
N LEU A 87 -5.67 2.27 3.42
CA LEU A 87 -4.39 2.03 4.07
C LEU A 87 -3.83 3.37 4.52
N THR A 88 -3.75 3.60 5.82
CA THR A 88 -3.20 4.84 6.37
C THR A 88 -1.70 4.68 6.55
N VAL A 89 -0.95 5.41 5.73
CA VAL A 89 0.50 5.50 5.79
C VAL A 89 0.89 6.67 6.67
N GLN A 90 1.75 6.43 7.65
CA GLN A 90 2.28 7.43 8.55
C GLN A 90 3.76 7.68 8.24
N GLY A 91 4.12 8.95 8.08
CA GLY A 91 5.50 9.43 8.12
C GLY A 91 5.82 10.01 9.50
N VAL A 92 6.90 9.54 10.12
CA VAL A 92 7.41 10.05 11.39
C VAL A 92 8.82 10.57 11.22
N ASP A 93 9.08 11.78 11.73
CA ASP A 93 10.42 12.33 11.89
C ASP A 93 10.48 13.18 13.15
N GLY A 94 11.51 13.00 13.99
CA GLY A 94 11.82 13.89 15.11
C GLY A 94 10.68 14.15 16.12
N GLY A 95 9.60 13.35 16.08
CA GLY A 95 8.37 13.56 16.87
C GLY A 95 7.20 14.21 16.09
N LEU A 96 7.41 14.67 14.86
CA LEU A 96 6.35 15.09 13.94
C LEU A 96 5.74 13.87 13.26
N ILE A 97 4.41 13.85 13.18
CA ILE A 97 3.64 12.78 12.58
C ILE A 97 2.76 13.37 11.48
N ASN A 98 2.82 12.78 10.29
CA ASN A 98 1.91 13.10 9.20
C ASN A 98 1.36 11.81 8.60
N THR A 99 0.11 11.83 8.13
CA THR A 99 -0.57 10.65 7.59
C THR A 99 -1.13 10.91 6.21
N THR A 100 -1.12 9.89 5.36
CA THR A 100 -1.73 9.90 4.04
C THR A 100 -2.44 8.60 3.78
N ASP A 101 -3.60 8.67 3.13
CA ASP A 101 -4.39 7.49 2.82
C ASP A 101 -4.11 6.99 1.39
N VAL A 102 -3.86 5.69 1.32
CA VAL A 102 -3.75 4.93 0.07
C VAL A 102 -4.99 4.05 -0.06
N ILE A 103 -5.75 4.27 -1.13
CA ILE A 103 -6.97 3.52 -1.41
C ILE A 103 -6.62 2.35 -2.33
N LEU A 104 -6.76 1.12 -1.83
CA LEU A 104 -6.63 -0.11 -2.60
C LEU A 104 -8.00 -0.61 -3.06
N ASN A 105 -8.17 -0.70 -4.37
CA ASN A 105 -9.38 -1.17 -5.01
C ASN A 105 -9.16 -2.60 -5.52
N VAL A 106 -9.81 -3.57 -4.89
CA VAL A 106 -9.73 -4.98 -5.27
C VAL A 106 -10.95 -5.38 -6.08
N LEU A 107 -10.73 -5.75 -7.34
CA LEU A 107 -11.76 -6.34 -8.21
C LEU A 107 -11.60 -7.86 -8.21
N VAL A 108 -12.63 -8.57 -7.72
CA VAL A 108 -12.68 -10.03 -7.78
C VAL A 108 -13.50 -10.45 -9.00
N LYS A 109 -12.88 -11.20 -9.91
CA LYS A 109 -13.54 -11.85 -11.03
C LYS A 109 -13.91 -13.28 -10.65
N ASN A 110 -15.19 -13.61 -10.77
CA ASN A 110 -15.63 -14.99 -10.64
C ASN A 110 -15.54 -15.66 -12.02
N PRO A 111 -14.69 -16.69 -12.23
CA PRO A 111 -14.75 -17.46 -13.47
C PRO A 111 -16.10 -18.21 -13.47
N GLY A 112 -17.07 -17.68 -14.21
CA GLY A 112 -18.30 -18.40 -14.46
C GLY A 112 -17.96 -19.60 -15.32
N TRP A 113 -17.96 -20.80 -14.72
CA TRP A 113 -18.11 -22.01 -15.51
C TRP A 113 -19.53 -21.97 -16.09
N GLN A 114 -19.65 -21.70 -17.40
CA GLN A 114 -20.83 -22.12 -18.15
C GLN A 114 -20.56 -23.57 -18.52
N GLU A 115 -21.23 -24.50 -17.83
CA GLU A 115 -21.35 -25.87 -18.31
C GLU A 115 -22.18 -25.81 -19.61
N ILE A 116 -21.60 -26.25 -20.73
CA ILE A 116 -22.29 -26.43 -22.03
C ILE A 116 -22.71 -27.90 -22.12
#